data_AF-A0A0M0JQN7-F1
#
_entry.id   AF-A0A0M0JQN7-F1
#
_cell.length_a   1.000
_cell.length_b   1.000
_cell.length_c   1.000
_cell.angle_alpha   90.00
_cell.angle_beta   90.00
_cell.angle_gamma   90.00
#
_symmetry.space_group_name_H-M   'P 1'
#
loop_
_entity.id
_entity.type
_entity.pdbx_description
1 polymer ?
#
loop_
_entity_poly.entity_id
_entity_poly.type
_entity_poly.pdbx_seq_one_letter_code
_entity_poly.pdbx_strand_id
1 'polypeptide(L)'
;MCFFAHFTRDRPRPGSCTRTAFEAVAGLYKLPPHDELVRLLTKQGMHPARAATFSRRHFFMQAFIGSRSKPETTPPTIGFSDFLETMLGLQPADAVVVKMDVEGYEFDIVETLLVDGTHALIDEIMLEVHYGHPYMMHTYKWCRTPQFWCFYTLENATQMYQSLRDAGVYAHHWP
;
A
#
# COMPACT_ATOMS: atom_id res chain seq x y z
N MET A 1 -2.52 8.40 -7.86
CA MET A 1 -2.04 7.72 -6.64
C MET A 1 -3.20 7.05 -5.90
N CYS A 2 -3.50 5.83 -6.31
CA CYS A 2 -4.53 4.99 -5.71
C CYS A 2 -3.84 3.85 -4.97
N PHE A 3 -3.74 3.96 -3.65
CA PHE A 3 -3.22 2.88 -2.81
C PHE A 3 -4.40 2.03 -2.30
N PHE A 4 -4.37 0.73 -2.58
CA PHE A 4 -5.35 -0.22 -2.06
C PHE A 4 -4.63 -1.41 -1.44
N ALA A 5 -4.35 -1.36 -0.14
CA ALA A 5 -3.85 -2.54 0.57
C ALA A 5 -5.00 -3.29 1.28
N HIS A 6 -5.03 -4.61 1.13
CA HIS A 6 -5.96 -5.49 1.82
C HIS A 6 -5.19 -6.29 2.87
N PHE A 7 -5.39 -5.95 4.14
CA PHE A 7 -4.74 -6.63 5.26
C PHE A 7 -5.71 -7.66 5.83
N THR A 8 -5.26 -8.92 5.96
CA THR A 8 -6.07 -9.96 6.58
C THR A 8 -5.38 -10.58 7.78
N ARG A 9 -6.09 -10.69 8.89
CA ARG A 9 -5.67 -11.54 10.00
C ARG A 9 -6.63 -12.71 10.04
N ASP A 10 -6.17 -13.89 9.64
CA ASP A 10 -6.68 -15.15 10.19
C ASP A 10 -5.79 -16.35 9.87
N ARG A 11 -5.16 -16.90 10.91
CA ARG A 11 -5.43 -18.31 11.23
C ARG A 11 -6.31 -18.31 12.49
N PRO A 12 -7.49 -18.94 12.47
CA PRO A 12 -8.30 -19.05 13.66
C PRO A 12 -7.54 -19.89 14.70
N ARG A 13 -7.46 -19.40 15.94
CA ARG A 13 -7.13 -20.29 17.06
C ARG A 13 -8.28 -21.28 17.19
N PRO A 14 -8.02 -22.58 17.42
CA PRO A 14 -9.10 -23.54 17.59
C PRO A 14 -9.95 -23.13 18.80
N GLY A 15 -11.22 -22.76 18.53
CA GLY A 15 -12.24 -22.57 19.57
C GLY A 15 -13.01 -21.23 19.62
N SER A 16 -12.82 -20.26 18.73
CA SER A 16 -13.65 -19.02 18.77
C SER A 16 -14.84 -19.05 17.81
N CYS A 17 -16.03 -18.80 18.39
CA CYS A 17 -17.33 -18.81 17.75
C CYS A 17 -17.49 -17.68 16.71
N THR A 18 -18.23 -17.99 15.65
CA THR A 18 -18.48 -17.24 14.41
C THR A 18 -18.91 -15.78 14.64
N ARG A 19 -18.10 -14.84 14.17
CA ARG A 19 -18.58 -13.51 13.74
C ARG A 19 -18.84 -13.55 12.25
N THR A 20 -19.93 -12.91 11.81
CA THR A 20 -20.30 -12.85 10.39
C THR A 20 -19.18 -12.19 9.58
N ALA A 21 -18.98 -12.64 8.34
CA ALA A 21 -17.87 -12.21 7.48
C ALA A 21 -17.77 -10.69 7.31
N PHE A 22 -18.88 -9.96 7.49
CA PHE A 22 -18.94 -8.49 7.38
C PHE A 22 -18.55 -7.75 8.67
N GLU A 23 -18.71 -8.35 9.85
CA GLU A 23 -18.25 -7.79 11.13
C GLU A 23 -16.75 -8.03 11.36
N ALA A 24 -16.20 -9.10 10.77
CA ALA A 24 -14.76 -9.39 10.77
C ALA A 24 -13.95 -8.25 10.11
N VAL A 25 -14.51 -7.56 9.10
CA VAL A 25 -13.84 -6.49 8.32
C VAL A 25 -13.48 -5.27 9.16
N ALA A 26 -14.19 -4.98 10.24
CA ALA A 26 -13.90 -3.81 11.08
C ALA A 26 -12.63 -3.97 11.94
N GLY A 27 -12.20 -5.20 12.21
CA GLY A 27 -10.97 -5.52 12.95
C GLY A 27 -9.80 -5.99 12.09
N LEU A 28 -10.00 -6.08 10.78
CA LEU A 28 -9.01 -6.58 9.81
C LEU A 28 -7.95 -5.53 9.43
N TYR A 29 -8.26 -4.25 9.59
CA TYR A 29 -7.33 -3.16 9.31
C TYR A 29 -6.70 -2.67 10.61
N LYS A 30 -5.37 -2.76 10.75
CA LYS A 30 -4.60 -2.10 11.82
C LYS A 30 -4.55 -0.57 11.68
N LEU A 31 -5.53 0.02 10.99
CA LEU A 31 -5.57 1.47 10.82
C LEU A 31 -6.04 2.10 12.13
N PRO A 32 -5.24 3.01 12.73
CA PRO A 32 -5.74 3.86 13.78
C PRO A 32 -6.88 4.73 13.21
N PRO A 33 -7.93 5.03 13.99
CA PRO A 33 -8.92 6.00 13.56
C PRO A 33 -8.24 7.38 13.43
N HIS A 34 -8.61 8.15 12.42
CA HIS A 34 -8.13 9.52 12.25
C HIS A 34 -8.90 10.43 13.22
N ASP A 35 -8.26 10.82 14.33
CA ASP A 35 -8.91 11.50 15.45
C ASP A 35 -9.68 12.76 15.04
N GLU A 36 -9.16 13.55 14.10
CA GLU A 36 -9.84 14.74 13.60
C GLU A 36 -11.10 14.41 12.80
N LEU A 37 -11.07 13.35 11.98
CA LEU A 37 -12.22 12.92 11.19
C LEU A 37 -13.28 12.31 12.11
N VAL A 38 -12.85 11.51 13.10
CA VAL A 38 -13.73 11.02 14.16
C VAL A 38 -14.39 12.18 14.89
N ARG A 39 -13.64 13.23 15.24
CA ARG A 39 -14.16 14.43 15.90
C ARG A 39 -15.21 15.15 15.04
N LEU A 40 -14.93 15.35 13.75
CA LEU A 40 -15.83 16.02 12.80
C LEU A 40 -17.12 15.22 12.60
N LEU A 41 -17.02 13.92 12.34
CA LEU A 41 -18.17 13.04 12.16
C LEU A 41 -19.02 12.95 13.44
N THR A 42 -18.37 12.91 14.60
CA THR A 42 -19.07 12.92 15.90
C THR A 42 -19.80 14.25 16.12
N LYS A 43 -19.18 15.39 15.77
CA LYS A 43 -19.82 16.71 15.81
C LYS A 43 -21.04 16.80 14.87
N GLN A 44 -21.05 16.05 13.77
CA GLN A 44 -22.17 15.93 12.83
C GLN A 44 -23.24 14.91 13.27
N GLY A 45 -23.13 14.35 14.48
CA GLY A 45 -24.14 13.45 15.05
C GLY A 45 -23.89 11.96 14.80
N MET A 46 -22.75 11.57 14.21
CA MET A 46 -22.39 10.17 14.08
C MET A 46 -21.93 9.59 15.44
N HIS A 47 -22.43 8.41 15.81
CA HIS A 47 -22.00 7.74 17.04
C HIS A 47 -20.47 7.50 17.04
N PRO A 48 -19.73 7.77 18.13
CA PRO A 48 -18.26 7.71 18.16
C PRO A 48 -17.67 6.39 17.65
N ALA A 49 -18.25 5.24 18.03
CA ALA A 49 -17.80 3.93 17.55
C ALA A 49 -18.02 3.75 16.03
N ARG A 50 -19.11 4.33 15.49
CA ARG A 50 -19.39 4.32 14.06
C ARG A 50 -18.48 5.29 13.31
N ALA A 51 -18.18 6.46 13.88
CA ALA A 51 -17.22 7.42 13.34
C ALA A 51 -15.80 6.85 13.31
N ALA A 52 -15.37 6.16 14.37
CA ALA A 52 -14.10 5.46 14.40
C ALA A 52 -14.03 4.35 13.36
N THR A 53 -15.07 3.53 13.24
CA THR A 53 -15.14 2.47 12.20
C THR A 53 -15.17 3.06 10.79
N PHE A 54 -15.95 4.13 10.58
CA PHE A 54 -16.03 4.85 9.32
C PHE A 54 -14.68 5.44 8.95
N SER A 55 -13.98 6.08 9.89
CA SER A 55 -12.65 6.65 9.68
C SER A 55 -11.59 5.60 9.36
N ARG A 56 -11.66 4.40 9.96
CA ARG A 56 -10.77 3.27 9.61
C ARG A 56 -11.05 2.75 8.19
N ARG A 57 -12.32 2.67 7.81
CA ARG A 57 -12.77 2.18 6.49
C ARG A 57 -12.60 3.21 5.38
N HIS A 58 -12.71 4.49 5.71
CA HIS A 58 -12.49 5.64 4.83
C HIS A 58 -11.10 6.21 5.09
N PHE A 59 -10.08 5.35 5.08
CA PHE A 59 -8.71 5.78 4.89
C PHE A 59 -8.56 6.27 3.44
N PHE A 60 -9.28 7.35 3.11
CA PHE A 60 -9.04 8.18 1.96
C PHE A 60 -7.71 8.86 2.25
N MET A 61 -6.67 8.35 1.59
CA MET A 61 -5.33 8.89 1.66
C MET A 61 -5.31 10.42 1.53
N GLN A 62 -4.97 11.09 2.62
CA GLN A 62 -4.17 12.32 2.54
C GLN A 62 -2.71 12.07 2.93
N ALA A 63 -2.37 10.83 3.36
CA ALA A 63 -0.99 10.38 3.37
C ALA A 63 -0.60 10.08 1.92
N PHE A 64 0.19 10.96 1.32
CA PHE A 64 0.88 10.63 0.09
C PHE A 64 1.91 9.55 0.46
N ILE A 65 1.77 8.33 -0.03
CA ILE A 65 2.72 7.24 0.26
C ILE A 65 3.71 7.19 -0.89
N GLY A 66 4.99 7.32 -0.62
CA GLY A 66 6.04 7.37 -1.65
C GLY A 66 7.24 6.53 -1.26
N SER A 67 8.37 6.81 -1.91
CA SER A 67 9.64 6.21 -1.50
C SER A 67 10.25 6.97 -0.33
N ARG A 68 10.83 6.23 0.63
CA ARG A 68 11.65 6.81 1.70
C ARG A 68 12.87 7.56 1.14
N SER A 69 13.37 7.15 -0.03
CA SER A 69 14.54 7.77 -0.67
C SER A 69 14.25 9.11 -1.35
N LYS A 70 12.97 9.46 -1.58
CA LYS A 70 12.54 10.68 -2.30
C LYS A 70 11.38 11.39 -1.57
N PRO A 71 11.58 11.85 -0.32
CA PRO A 71 10.51 12.44 0.50
C PRO A 71 10.06 13.84 0.03
N GLU A 72 10.84 14.51 -0.83
CA GLU A 72 10.61 15.89 -1.29
C GLU A 72 9.42 16.11 -2.24
N THR A 73 8.46 15.20 -2.30
CA THR A 73 7.21 15.43 -3.02
C THR A 73 6.43 16.59 -2.42
N THR A 74 5.58 17.23 -3.23
CA THR A 74 4.64 18.26 -2.73
C THR A 74 3.21 17.82 -3.06
N PRO A 75 2.41 17.41 -2.05
CA PRO A 75 2.72 17.37 -0.61
C PRO A 75 3.74 16.28 -0.24
N PRO A 76 4.42 16.38 0.92
CA PRO A 76 5.41 15.40 1.36
C PRO A 76 4.82 13.99 1.47
N THR A 77 5.58 12.99 1.01
CA THR A 77 5.18 11.59 1.14
C THR A 77 5.76 10.93 2.38
N ILE A 78 5.02 9.97 2.95
CA ILE A 78 5.54 8.99 3.91
C ILE A 78 6.11 7.81 3.14
N GLY A 79 7.29 7.33 3.52
CA GLY A 79 7.90 6.14 2.91
C GLY A 79 7.03 4.90 3.11
N PHE A 80 6.94 4.05 2.09
CA PHE A 80 6.07 2.86 2.18
C PHE A 80 6.48 1.90 3.30
N SER A 81 7.78 1.66 3.51
CA SER A 81 8.29 0.89 4.66
C SER A 81 7.85 1.48 6.01
N ASP A 82 7.97 2.80 6.18
CA ASP A 82 7.56 3.50 7.42
C ASP A 82 6.04 3.38 7.65
N PHE A 83 5.27 3.38 6.56
CA PHE A 83 3.84 3.17 6.62
C PHE A 83 3.51 1.75 7.13
N LEU A 84 4.16 0.70 6.62
CA LEU A 84 3.93 -0.68 7.05
C LEU A 84 4.34 -0.92 8.52
N GLU A 85 5.52 -0.45 8.91
CA GLU A 85 6.08 -0.73 10.23
C GLU A 85 5.50 0.18 11.32
N THR A 86 5.48 1.49 11.07
CA THR A 86 5.18 2.47 12.11
C THR A 86 3.71 2.83 12.12
N MET A 87 3.14 3.16 10.96
CA MET A 87 1.74 3.62 10.90
C MET A 87 0.76 2.45 11.08
N LEU A 88 1.03 1.31 10.45
CA LEU A 88 0.19 0.12 10.56
C LEU A 88 0.60 -0.82 11.69
N GLY A 89 1.84 -0.75 12.18
CA GLY A 89 2.31 -1.66 13.23
C GLY A 89 2.24 -3.13 12.82
N LEU A 90 2.51 -3.44 11.54
CA LEU A 90 2.48 -4.82 11.03
C LEU A 90 3.59 -5.65 11.69
N GLN A 91 3.34 -6.94 11.82
CA GLN A 91 4.26 -7.92 12.36
C GLN A 91 4.38 -9.09 11.37
N PRO A 92 5.50 -9.84 11.34
CA PRO A 92 5.68 -10.96 10.41
C PRO A 92 4.63 -12.09 10.49
N ALA A 93 3.77 -12.08 11.51
CA ALA A 93 2.69 -13.05 11.68
C ALA A 93 1.34 -12.59 11.11
N ASP A 94 1.23 -11.36 10.62
CA ASP A 94 0.04 -10.86 9.94
C ASP A 94 0.07 -11.26 8.47
N ALA A 95 -1.09 -11.53 7.85
CA ALA A 95 -1.16 -11.80 6.42
C ALA A 95 -1.48 -10.49 5.65
N VAL A 96 -0.63 -10.15 4.69
CA VAL A 96 -0.59 -8.83 4.07
C VAL A 96 -0.58 -8.95 2.56
N VAL A 97 -1.64 -8.46 1.92
CA VAL A 97 -1.76 -8.34 0.47
C VAL A 97 -1.77 -6.87 0.09
N VAL A 98 -0.79 -6.45 -0.70
CA VAL A 98 -0.63 -5.06 -1.15
C VAL A 98 -1.01 -4.97 -2.61
N LYS A 99 -1.93 -4.07 -2.96
CA LYS A 99 -2.10 -3.63 -4.34
C LYS A 99 -1.69 -2.17 -4.46
N MET A 100 -0.79 -1.89 -5.38
CA MET A 100 -0.04 -0.64 -5.42
C MET A 100 0.00 -0.05 -6.85
N ASP A 101 -0.47 1.19 -6.96
CA ASP A 101 -0.32 2.10 -8.12
C ASP A 101 0.21 3.45 -7.59
N VAL A 102 1.51 3.66 -7.83
CA VAL A 102 2.33 4.71 -7.19
C VAL A 102 3.04 5.61 -8.19
N GLU A 103 2.62 5.59 -9.45
CA GLU A 103 2.89 6.63 -10.46
C GLU A 103 4.37 7.05 -10.56
N GLY A 104 5.27 6.07 -10.75
CA GLY A 104 6.70 6.30 -10.98
C GLY A 104 7.60 6.08 -9.75
N TYR A 105 7.07 5.73 -8.58
CA TYR A 105 7.89 5.41 -7.40
C TYR A 105 8.14 3.91 -7.20
N GLU A 106 7.70 3.06 -8.13
CA GLU A 106 7.70 1.60 -7.97
C GLU A 106 9.09 1.06 -7.70
N PHE A 107 10.05 1.43 -8.55
CA PHE A 107 11.42 0.94 -8.47
C PHE A 107 12.10 1.39 -7.18
N ASP A 108 11.95 2.66 -6.80
CA ASP A 108 12.55 3.19 -5.57
C ASP A 108 11.94 2.53 -4.31
N ILE A 109 10.61 2.31 -4.32
CA ILE A 109 9.92 1.64 -3.22
C ILE A 109 10.38 0.18 -3.12
N VAL A 110 10.40 -0.56 -4.22
CA VAL A 110 10.83 -1.97 -4.21
C VAL A 110 12.29 -2.11 -3.80
N GLU A 111 13.18 -1.25 -4.30
CA GLU A 111 14.57 -1.22 -3.85
C GLU A 111 14.65 -1.00 -2.34
N THR A 112 13.92 -0.03 -1.81
CA THR A 112 13.88 0.26 -0.37
C THR A 112 13.39 -0.94 0.44
N LEU A 113 12.26 -1.54 0.03
CA LEU A 113 11.66 -2.71 0.70
C LEU A 113 12.65 -3.89 0.78
N LEU A 114 13.43 -4.09 -0.27
CA LEU A 114 14.42 -5.17 -0.35
C LEU A 114 15.65 -4.85 0.51
N VAL A 115 16.17 -3.63 0.43
CA VAL A 115 17.36 -3.19 1.17
C VAL A 115 17.12 -3.14 2.68
N ASP A 116 15.96 -2.65 3.11
CA ASP A 116 15.65 -2.49 4.53
C ASP A 116 14.98 -3.72 5.16
N GLY A 117 14.62 -4.73 4.35
CA GLY A 117 14.02 -5.97 4.83
C GLY A 117 12.51 -5.91 5.08
N THR A 118 11.85 -4.76 4.88
CA THR A 118 10.41 -4.61 5.15
C THR A 118 9.52 -5.36 4.17
N HIS A 119 10.06 -5.82 3.03
CA HIS A 119 9.39 -6.78 2.16
C HIS A 119 8.88 -8.03 2.91
N ALA A 120 9.55 -8.44 4.00
CA ALA A 120 9.14 -9.58 4.82
C ALA A 120 7.79 -9.38 5.56
N LEU A 121 7.25 -8.16 5.57
CA LEU A 121 5.92 -7.85 6.09
C LEU A 121 4.82 -7.97 5.01
N ILE A 122 5.17 -8.33 3.78
CA ILE A 122 4.25 -8.41 2.64
C ILE A 122 4.27 -9.85 2.11
N ASP A 123 3.15 -10.55 2.19
CA ASP A 123 3.03 -11.90 1.63
C ASP A 123 2.82 -11.86 0.12
N GLU A 124 1.95 -10.95 -0.35
CA GLU A 124 1.59 -10.82 -1.76
C GLU A 124 1.56 -9.35 -2.19
N ILE A 125 2.09 -9.06 -3.37
CA ILE A 125 2.05 -7.73 -3.97
C ILE A 125 1.56 -7.76 -5.41
N MET A 126 0.58 -6.91 -5.73
CA MET A 126 0.07 -6.65 -7.08
C MET A 126 0.46 -5.22 -7.45
N LEU A 127 1.40 -5.06 -8.37
CA LEU A 127 2.04 -3.76 -8.62
C LEU A 127 1.78 -3.27 -10.05
N GLU A 128 1.30 -2.03 -10.19
CA GLU A 128 1.34 -1.35 -11.48
C GLU A 128 2.75 -0.85 -11.69
N VAL A 129 3.39 -1.20 -12.82
CA VAL A 129 4.76 -0.77 -13.09
C VAL A 129 4.83 0.13 -14.29
N HIS A 130 5.27 1.35 -14.04
CA HIS A 130 5.53 2.36 -15.05
C HIS A 130 6.96 2.20 -15.59
N TYR A 131 7.07 1.67 -16.82
CA TYR A 131 8.31 1.63 -17.59
C TYR A 131 8.09 2.21 -18.99
N GLY A 132 9.15 2.39 -19.79
CA GLY A 132 9.11 2.95 -21.14
C GLY A 132 8.40 2.09 -22.18
N HIS A 133 7.14 1.71 -21.95
CA HIS A 133 6.35 0.91 -22.88
C HIS A 133 5.93 1.76 -24.10
N PRO A 134 6.31 1.41 -25.35
CA PRO A 134 6.13 2.28 -26.51
C PRO A 134 4.69 2.78 -26.70
N TYR A 135 3.71 1.88 -26.57
CA TYR A 135 2.30 2.25 -26.69
C TYR A 135 1.87 3.27 -25.63
N MET A 136 2.35 3.11 -24.39
CA MET A 136 1.96 4.00 -23.29
C MET A 136 2.60 5.39 -23.45
N MET A 137 3.85 5.43 -23.91
CA MET A 137 4.55 6.66 -24.23
C MET A 137 3.84 7.46 -25.34
N HIS A 138 3.42 6.78 -26.42
CA HIS A 138 2.80 7.44 -27.57
C HIS A 138 1.35 7.86 -27.31
N THR A 139 0.54 6.99 -26.70
CA THR A 139 -0.89 7.18 -26.51
C THR A 139 -1.20 8.01 -25.26
N TYR A 140 -0.61 7.65 -24.12
CA TYR A 140 -0.93 8.24 -22.81
C TYR A 140 0.10 9.25 -22.32
N LYS A 141 1.15 9.51 -23.12
CA LYS A 141 2.19 10.50 -22.82
C LYS A 141 2.87 10.27 -21.46
N TRP A 142 3.02 9.00 -21.06
CA TRP A 142 3.68 8.54 -19.81
C TRP A 142 5.16 8.97 -19.64
N CYS A 143 5.66 9.95 -20.40
CA CYS A 143 7.02 10.49 -20.32
C CYS A 143 7.07 12.02 -20.33
N ARG A 144 5.93 12.69 -20.11
CA ARG A 144 5.87 14.17 -20.11
C ARG A 144 6.18 14.81 -18.77
N THR A 145 6.25 14.03 -17.69
CA THR A 145 6.63 14.52 -16.37
C THR A 145 7.92 13.83 -15.89
N PRO A 146 8.80 14.54 -15.18
CA PRO A 146 10.08 13.97 -14.73
C PRO A 146 9.94 12.81 -13.74
N GLN A 147 8.74 12.59 -13.18
CA GLN A 147 8.45 11.50 -12.25
C GLN A 147 8.22 10.15 -12.96
N PHE A 148 7.83 10.13 -14.24
CA PHE A 148 7.67 8.87 -14.98
C PHE A 148 8.95 8.49 -15.69
N TRP A 149 9.56 7.43 -15.16
CA TRP A 149 10.89 6.98 -15.51
C TRP A 149 10.89 6.16 -16.80
N CYS A 150 10.84 6.85 -17.94
CA CYS A 150 10.89 6.22 -19.26
C CYS A 150 12.25 5.64 -19.66
N PHE A 151 13.26 5.71 -18.77
CA PHE A 151 14.53 5.00 -18.95
C PHE A 151 14.46 3.55 -18.44
N TYR A 152 13.49 3.20 -17.59
CA TYR A 152 13.29 1.81 -17.23
C TYR A 152 12.69 1.03 -18.40
N THR A 153 13.24 -0.14 -18.63
CA THR A 153 12.82 -1.05 -19.70
C THR A 153 11.90 -2.14 -19.16
N LEU A 154 11.28 -2.91 -20.07
CA LEU A 154 10.57 -4.13 -19.69
C LEU A 154 11.49 -5.12 -18.95
N GLU A 155 12.78 -5.16 -19.30
CA GLU A 155 13.76 -5.99 -18.62
C GLU A 155 13.96 -5.54 -17.17
N ASN A 156 14.10 -4.23 -16.93
CA ASN A 156 14.20 -3.70 -15.56
C ASN A 156 12.95 -4.02 -14.74
N ALA A 157 11.76 -3.85 -15.32
CA ALA A 157 10.50 -4.22 -14.66
C ALA A 157 10.46 -5.72 -14.33
N THR A 158 10.87 -6.56 -15.27
CA THR A 158 10.92 -8.03 -15.08
C THR A 158 11.88 -8.42 -13.97
N GLN A 159 13.07 -7.83 -13.95
CA GLN A 159 14.08 -8.06 -12.91
C GLN A 159 13.58 -7.62 -11.53
N MET A 160 12.90 -6.48 -11.43
CA MET A 160 12.29 -6.00 -10.17
C MET A 160 11.30 -7.03 -9.59
N TYR A 161 10.44 -7.60 -10.45
CA TYR A 161 9.53 -8.68 -10.03
C TYR A 161 10.25 -9.95 -9.61
N GLN A 162 11.34 -10.31 -10.30
CA GLN A 162 12.17 -11.46 -9.93
C GLN A 162 12.79 -11.24 -8.56
N SER A 163 13.39 -10.08 -8.29
CA SER A 163 13.98 -9.74 -7.00
C SER A 163 12.99 -9.85 -5.83
N LEU A 164 11.74 -9.41 -6.02
CA LEU A 164 10.69 -9.59 -5.01
C LEU A 164 10.36 -11.06 -4.75
N ARG A 165 10.26 -11.87 -5.81
CA ARG A 165 9.97 -13.31 -5.71
C ARG A 165 11.12 -14.09 -5.08
N ASP A 166 12.35 -13.75 -5.44
CA ASP A 166 13.56 -14.34 -4.86
C ASP A 166 13.69 -14.00 -3.36
N ALA A 167 13.17 -12.85 -2.95
CA ALA A 167 13.05 -12.45 -1.54
C ALA A 167 11.84 -13.08 -0.80
N GLY A 168 11.05 -13.93 -1.47
CA GLY A 168 9.94 -14.68 -0.87
C GLY A 168 8.56 -14.00 -0.94
N VAL A 169 8.42 -12.89 -1.67
CA VAL A 169 7.13 -12.19 -1.86
C VAL A 169 6.41 -12.74 -3.09
N TYR A 170 5.11 -13.04 -2.97
CA TYR A 170 4.28 -13.40 -4.13
C TYR A 170 3.97 -12.14 -4.95
N ALA A 171 4.79 -11.86 -5.96
CA ALA A 171 4.67 -10.63 -6.75
C ALA A 171 3.97 -10.86 -8.11
N HIS A 172 2.94 -10.07 -8.38
CA HIS A 172 2.07 -10.14 -9.54
C HIS A 172 1.98 -8.80 -10.28
N HIS A 173 1.85 -8.87 -11.60
CA HIS A 173 1.56 -7.70 -12.40
C HIS A 173 0.13 -7.20 -12.14
N TRP A 174 -0.02 -5.91 -11.86
CA TRP A 174 -1.28 -5.19 -11.94
C TRP A 174 -1.28 -4.32 -13.20
N PRO A 175 -2.23 -4.51 -14.13
CA PRO A 175 -2.31 -3.74 -15.37
C PRO A 175 -3.09 -2.43 -15.26
#